data_AF-A0A350P9N1-F1
#
_entry.id   AF-A0A350P9N1-F1
#
_cell.length_a   1.000
_cell.length_b   1.000
_cell.length_c   1.000
_cell.angle_alpha   90.00
_cell.angle_beta   90.00
_cell.angle_gamma   90.00
#
_symmetry.space_group_name_H-M   'P 1'
#
loop_
_entity.id
_entity.type
_entity.pdbx_description
1 polymer ?
#
loop_
_entity_poly.entity_id
_entity_poly.type
_entity_poly.pdbx_seq_one_letter_code
_entity_poly.pdbx_strand_id
1 'polypeptide(L)'
;MKMVKYYVLGAILACALAGYFAWYVPNLGLTIIFGWTGFSLIAVSSAYLLRYPALFRKREDGAIPFYIRWIFVPFLLGSWLYNEYARRTDKVPPLQKIEESLFLGCR
;
A
#
# COMPACT_ATOMS: atom_id res chain seq x y z
N MET A 1 -15.40 7.62 -4.16
CA MET A 1 -14.23 6.78 -3.80
C MET A 1 -13.29 6.63 -4.99
N LYS A 2 -12.52 7.68 -5.33
CA LYS A 2 -11.68 7.66 -6.55
C LYS A 2 -10.48 6.71 -6.46
N MET A 3 -9.97 6.45 -5.25
CA MET A 3 -8.76 5.63 -5.04
C MET A 3 -9.03 4.11 -5.05
N VAL A 4 -10.22 3.69 -4.62
CA VAL A 4 -10.57 2.26 -4.45
C VAL A 4 -10.48 1.48 -5.76
N LYS A 5 -10.85 2.09 -6.89
CA LYS A 5 -10.76 1.45 -8.21
C LYS A 5 -9.35 0.97 -8.55
N TYR A 6 -8.31 1.68 -8.09
CA TYR A 6 -6.92 1.30 -8.33
C TYR A 6 -6.52 0.11 -7.46
N TYR A 7 -6.98 0.05 -6.22
CA TYR A 7 -6.75 -1.10 -5.34
C TYR A 7 -7.46 -2.35 -5.85
N VAL A 8 -8.70 -2.21 -6.34
CA VAL A 8 -9.45 -3.32 -6.95
C VAL A 8 -8.78 -3.81 -8.22
N LEU A 9 -8.36 -2.90 -9.11
CA LEU A 9 -7.66 -3.27 -10.34
C LEU A 9 -6.32 -3.95 -10.03
N GLY A 10 -5.56 -3.42 -9.07
CA GLY A 10 -4.32 -4.05 -8.59
C GLY A 10 -4.55 -5.42 -7.98
N ALA A 11 -5.64 -5.61 -7.22
CA ALA A 11 -6.01 -6.91 -6.66
C ALA A 11 -6.32 -7.94 -7.75
N ILE A 12 -7.13 -7.56 -8.76
CA ILE A 12 -7.46 -8.43 -9.89
C ILE A 12 -6.18 -8.85 -10.63
N LEU A 13 -5.30 -7.88 -10.92
CA LEU A 13 -4.03 -8.14 -11.61
C LEU A 13 -3.11 -9.06 -10.78
N ALA A 14 -2.99 -8.82 -9.46
CA ALA A 14 -2.19 -9.65 -8.58
C ALA A 14 -2.74 -11.09 -8.50
N CYS A 15 -4.06 -11.27 -8.40
CA CYS A 15 -4.68 -12.60 -8.42
C CYS A 15 -4.49 -13.31 -9.77
N ALA A 16 -4.59 -12.58 -10.89
CA ALA A 16 -4.35 -13.13 -12.22
C ALA A 16 -2.89 -13.60 -12.38
N LEU A 17 -1.92 -12.80 -11.91
CA LEU A 17 -0.51 -13.18 -11.90
C LEU A 17 -0.26 -14.38 -10.98
N ALA A 18 -0.86 -14.42 -9.80
CA ALA A 18 -0.76 -15.56 -8.90
C ALA A 18 -1.27 -16.85 -9.57
N GLY A 19 -2.44 -16.80 -10.22
CA GLY A 19 -2.99 -17.93 -10.97
C GLY A 19 -2.09 -18.34 -12.15
N TYR A 20 -1.52 -17.35 -12.86
CA TYR A 20 -0.59 -17.61 -13.95
C TYR A 20 0.67 -18.36 -13.49
N PHE A 21 1.29 -17.91 -12.40
CA PHE A 21 2.47 -18.58 -11.81
C PHE A 21 2.15 -19.89 -11.09
N ALA A 22 0.89 -20.11 -10.71
CA ALA A 22 0.47 -21.40 -10.18
C ALA A 22 0.32 -22.45 -11.30
N TRP A 23 -0.21 -22.05 -12.46
CA TRP A 23 -0.68 -22.98 -13.49
C TRP A 23 0.25 -23.12 -14.70
N TYR A 24 0.81 -22.03 -15.19
CA TYR A 24 1.59 -22.02 -16.44
C TYR A 24 3.09 -22.01 -16.22
N VAL A 25 3.56 -21.31 -15.17
CA VAL A 25 4.98 -21.24 -14.81
C VAL A 25 5.10 -21.56 -13.33
N PRO A 26 5.08 -22.85 -12.93
CA PRO A 26 4.94 -23.31 -11.54
C PRO A 26 6.07 -22.78 -10.64
N ASN A 27 5.88 -21.56 -10.13
CA ASN A 27 6.82 -20.88 -9.25
C ASN A 27 6.09 -20.54 -7.96
N LEU A 28 6.33 -21.36 -6.95
CA LEU A 28 5.66 -21.25 -5.66
C LEU A 28 5.93 -19.89 -4.99
N GLY A 29 7.16 -19.39 -5.10
CA GLY A 29 7.55 -18.11 -4.50
C GLY A 29 6.75 -16.94 -5.08
N LEU A 30 6.70 -16.83 -6.40
CA LEU A 30 5.93 -15.78 -7.07
C LEU A 30 4.42 -15.94 -6.83
N THR A 31 3.92 -17.17 -6.84
CA THR A 31 2.51 -17.46 -6.54
C THR A 31 2.12 -16.94 -5.16
N ILE A 32 2.95 -17.23 -4.14
CA ILE A 32 2.71 -16.75 -2.77
C ILE A 32 2.80 -15.22 -2.69
N ILE A 33 3.80 -14.60 -3.30
CA ILE A 33 3.99 -13.14 -3.26
C ILE A 33 2.81 -12.42 -3.92
N PHE A 34 2.39 -12.85 -5.12
CA PHE A 34 1.26 -12.26 -5.83
C PHE A 34 -0.07 -12.56 -5.14
N GLY A 35 -0.25 -13.77 -4.61
CA GLY A 35 -1.43 -14.14 -3.82
C GLY A 35 -1.55 -13.30 -2.55
N TRP A 36 -0.45 -13.12 -1.82
CA TRP A 36 -0.39 -12.26 -0.64
C TRP A 36 -0.66 -10.80 -0.97
N THR A 37 -0.12 -10.30 -2.08
CA THR A 37 -0.38 -8.94 -2.58
C THR A 37 -1.86 -8.76 -2.94
N GLY A 38 -2.44 -9.71 -3.67
CA GLY A 38 -3.86 -9.72 -4.01
C GLY A 38 -4.74 -9.71 -2.77
N PHE A 39 -4.47 -10.59 -1.82
CA PHE A 39 -5.20 -10.65 -0.54
C PHE A 39 -5.11 -9.33 0.24
N SER A 40 -3.92 -8.74 0.30
CA SER A 40 -3.69 -7.43 0.93
C SER A 40 -4.56 -6.33 0.32
N LEU A 41 -4.57 -6.24 -1.01
CA LEU A 41 -5.34 -5.22 -1.74
C LEU A 41 -6.85 -5.46 -1.67
N ILE A 42 -7.30 -6.72 -1.63
CA ILE A 42 -8.71 -7.07 -1.38
C ILE A 42 -9.11 -6.59 0.02
N ALA A 43 -8.31 -6.85 1.05
CA ALA A 43 -8.61 -6.42 2.42
C ALA A 43 -8.75 -4.89 2.51
N VAL A 44 -7.82 -4.14 1.91
CA VAL A 44 -7.90 -2.66 1.83
C VAL A 44 -9.16 -2.22 1.07
N SER A 45 -9.42 -2.81 -0.09
CA SER A 45 -10.56 -2.45 -0.93
C SER A 45 -11.89 -2.71 -0.21
N SER A 46 -12.03 -3.86 0.44
CA SER A 46 -13.21 -4.22 1.23
C SER A 46 -13.42 -3.28 2.40
N ALA A 47 -12.39 -2.86 3.12
CA ALA A 47 -12.55 -1.86 4.18
C ALA A 47 -13.14 -0.53 3.67
N TYR A 48 -12.74 -0.08 2.48
CA TYR A 48 -13.32 1.13 1.89
C TYR A 48 -14.74 0.90 1.35
N LEU A 49 -14.98 -0.22 0.64
CA LEU A 49 -16.27 -0.53 0.03
C LEU A 49 -17.35 -0.78 1.09
N LEU A 50 -17.01 -1.51 2.15
CA LEU A 50 -17.92 -1.89 3.24
C LEU A 50 -17.96 -0.85 4.36
N ARG A 51 -17.24 0.27 4.23
CA ARG A 51 -17.11 1.32 5.25
C ARG A 51 -16.72 0.76 6.63
N TYR A 52 -15.73 -0.12 6.65
CA TYR A 52 -15.25 -0.81 7.84
C TYR A 52 -13.86 -0.30 8.26
N PRO A 53 -13.76 0.91 8.84
CA PRO A 53 -12.48 1.51 9.24
C PRO A 53 -11.83 0.78 10.41
N ALA A 54 -12.59 -0.03 11.15
CA ALA A 54 -12.10 -0.83 12.27
C ALA A 54 -10.99 -1.81 11.83
N LEU A 55 -10.91 -2.18 10.54
CA LEU A 55 -9.83 -3.00 10.00
C LEU A 55 -8.44 -2.35 10.15
N PHE A 56 -8.37 -1.02 10.14
CA PHE A 56 -7.12 -0.27 10.29
C PHE A 56 -6.87 0.16 11.75
N ARG A 57 -7.73 -0.26 12.68
CA ARG A 57 -7.68 0.22 14.06
C ARG A 57 -6.49 -0.38 14.80
N LYS A 58 -5.71 0.50 15.44
CA LYS A 58 -4.65 0.14 16.38
C LYS A 58 -5.27 -0.29 17.72
N ARG A 59 -4.53 -1.07 18.49
CA ARG A 59 -4.88 -1.39 19.89
C ARG A 59 -4.69 -0.15 20.77
N GLU A 60 -5.20 -0.22 22.00
CA GLU A 60 -5.11 0.88 22.98
C GLU A 60 -3.66 1.24 23.35
N ASP A 61 -2.75 0.26 23.28
CA ASP A 61 -1.29 0.43 23.42
C ASP A 61 -0.63 1.11 22.20
N GLY A 62 -1.41 1.48 21.18
CA GLY A 62 -0.92 2.09 19.93
C GLY A 62 -0.33 1.10 18.93
N ALA A 63 -0.24 -0.20 19.26
CA ALA A 63 0.30 -1.21 18.38
C ALA A 63 -0.72 -1.67 17.32
N ILE A 64 -0.22 -1.96 16.11
CA ILE A 64 -1.02 -2.64 15.08
C ILE A 64 -0.98 -4.15 15.39
N PRO A 65 -2.12 -4.84 15.49
CA PRO A 65 -2.13 -6.28 15.70
C PRO A 65 -1.28 -7.01 14.65
N PHE A 66 -0.49 -7.99 15.09
CA PHE A 66 0.52 -8.66 14.26
C PHE A 66 -0.05 -9.24 12.95
N TYR A 67 -1.22 -9.86 13.02
CA TYR A 67 -1.91 -10.42 11.84
C TYR A 67 -2.29 -9.32 10.83
N ILE A 68 -2.82 -8.19 11.29
CA ILE A 68 -3.15 -7.04 10.43
C ILE A 68 -1.89 -6.47 9.79
N ARG A 69 -0.79 -6.40 10.56
CA ARG A 69 0.50 -5.93 10.06
C ARG A 69 0.97 -6.79 8.89
N TRP A 70 0.94 -8.12 9.05
CA TRP A 70 1.32 -9.06 7.98
C TRP A 70 0.41 -8.96 6.76
N ILE A 71 -0.90 -8.85 6.96
CA ILE A 71 -1.83 -8.69 5.84
C ILE A 71 -1.50 -7.43 5.03
N PHE A 72 -1.14 -6.33 5.68
CA PHE A 72 -0.88 -5.05 5.01
C PHE A 72 0.56 -4.81 4.57
N VAL A 73 1.53 -5.71 4.81
CA VAL A 73 2.91 -5.50 4.34
C VAL A 73 2.99 -5.22 2.83
N PRO A 74 2.36 -5.99 1.93
CA PRO A 74 2.48 -5.73 0.49
C PRO A 74 1.94 -4.34 0.10
N PHE A 75 0.78 -3.97 0.66
CA PHE A 75 0.20 -2.65 0.46
C PHE A 75 1.10 -1.52 1.00
N LEU A 76 1.59 -1.66 2.23
CA LEU A 76 2.44 -0.66 2.89
C LEU A 76 3.78 -0.51 2.17
N LEU A 77 4.38 -1.62 1.72
CA LEU A 77 5.60 -1.61 0.92
C LEU A 77 5.41 -0.88 -0.40
N GLY A 78 4.29 -1.12 -1.10
CA GLY A 78 3.93 -0.37 -2.30
C GLY A 78 3.76 1.13 -2.04
N SER A 79 3.07 1.49 -0.95
CA SER A 79 2.90 2.91 -0.56
C SER A 79 4.23 3.56 -0.20
N TRP A 80 5.13 2.83 0.47
CA TRP A 80 6.45 3.30 0.82
C TRP A 80 7.31 3.54 -0.42
N LEU A 81 7.30 2.59 -1.38
CA LEU A 81 8.02 2.72 -2.64
C LEU A 81 7.50 3.90 -3.47
N TYR A 82 6.17 4.06 -3.55
CA TYR A 82 5.56 5.21 -4.21
C TYR A 82 5.98 6.53 -3.55
N ASN A 83 5.95 6.61 -2.23
CA ASN A 83 6.35 7.80 -1.50
C ASN A 83 7.84 8.12 -1.66
N GLU A 84 8.70 7.10 -1.70
CA GLU A 84 10.14 7.27 -1.97
C GLU A 84 10.39 7.78 -3.38
N TYR A 85 9.70 7.22 -4.38
CA TYR A 85 9.76 7.70 -5.75
C TYR A 85 9.28 9.16 -5.87
N ALA A 86 8.16 9.48 -5.22
CA ALA A 86 7.60 10.83 -5.20
C ALA A 86 8.59 11.83 -4.58
N ARG A 87 9.22 11.49 -3.45
CA ARG A 87 10.26 12.33 -2.81
C ARG A 87 11.44 12.60 -3.73
N ARG A 88 11.93 11.58 -4.44
CA ARG A 88 13.09 11.70 -5.34
C ARG A 88 12.80 12.50 -6.60
N THR A 89 11.55 12.49 -7.05
CA THR A 89 11.11 13.18 -8.27
C THR A 89 10.54 14.56 -7.95
N ASP A 90 10.41 14.89 -6.67
CA ASP A 90 9.88 16.18 -6.26
C ASP A 90 10.83 17.29 -6.68
N LYS A 91 10.26 18.33 -7.29
CA LYS A 91 11.00 19.47 -7.83
C LYS A 91 11.15 20.59 -6.81
N VAL A 92 10.41 20.51 -5.70
CA VAL A 92 10.49 21.54 -4.68
C VAL A 92 11.85 21.55 -4.00
N PRO A 93 12.48 22.72 -3.83
CA PRO A 93 13.74 22.81 -3.12
C PRO A 93 13.54 22.40 -1.65
N PRO A 94 14.53 21.73 -1.03
CA PRO A 94 14.43 21.21 0.33
C PRO A 94 14.13 22.27 1.40
N LEU A 95 14.50 23.52 1.15
CA LEU A 95 14.22 24.65 2.04
C LEU A 95 13.63 25.79 1.21
N GLN A 96 12.39 26.17 1.51
CA GLN A 96 11.70 27.27 0.83
C GLN A 96 11.50 28.42 1.81
N LYS A 97 11.99 29.60 1.46
CA LYS A 97 11.69 30.81 2.23
C LYS A 97 10.25 31.23 1.94
N ILE A 98 9.40 31.26 2.96
CA ILE A 98 8.03 31.79 2.86
C ILE A 98 8.03 33.28 3.22
N GLU A 99 8.68 33.65 4.33
CA GLU A 99 8.79 35.04 4.81
C GLU A 99 10.18 35.33 5.40
N GLU A 100 10.41 36.57 5.82
CA GLU A 100 11.62 36.94 6.54
C GLU A 100 11.72 36.16 7.85
N SER A 101 12.72 35.27 7.94
CA SER A 101 12.92 34.31 9.04
C SER A 101 11.95 33.12 9.10
N LEU A 102 11.13 32.87 8.07
CA LEU A 102 10.26 31.69 7.99
C LEU A 102 10.62 30.82 6.79
N PHE A 103 11.01 29.57 7.07
CA PHE A 103 11.38 28.59 6.06
C PHE A 103 10.53 27.32 6.19
N LEU A 104 10.06 26.81 5.06
CA LEU A 104 9.41 25.51 4.94
C LEU A 104 10.45 24.47 4.53
N GLY A 105 10.68 23.51 5.42
CA GLY A 105 11.48 22.32 5.11
C GLY A 105 10.64 21.27 4.37
N CYS A 106 11.24 20.63 3.36
CA CYS A 106 10.71 19.40 2.79
C CYS A 106 10.89 18.22 3.77
N ARG A 107 9.98 17.25 3.72
CA ARG A 107 9.97 16.03 4.55
C ARG A 107 10.88 14.92 4.03
#